data_AF-A0A1X3D4F8-F1
#
_entry.id   AF-A0A1X3D4F8-F1
#
_cell.length_a   1.000
_cell.length_b   1.000
_cell.length_c   1.000
_cell.angle_alpha   90.00
_cell.angle_beta   90.00
_cell.angle_gamma   90.00
#
_symmetry.space_group_name_H-M   'P 1'
#
loop_
_entity.id
_entity.type
_entity.pdbx_description
1 polymer ?
#
loop_
_entity_poly.entity_id
_entity_poly.type
_entity_poly.pdbx_seq_one_letter_code
_entity_poly.pdbx_strand_id
1 'polypeptide(L)'
;MNKLNVILLVVALLSGLAVVTVQDQSRQYYISLDKAEKHEVQLEQDYARLKLEQAKLSNHTLIKEAAERQRLQPPSASDTRMIEMK
;
A
#
# COMPACT_ATOMS: atom_id res chain seq x y z
N MET A 1 43.08 -45.85 7.46
CA MET A 1 43.30 -44.43 7.83
C MET A 1 43.03 -43.47 6.66
N ASN A 2 43.53 -43.72 5.44
CA ASN A 2 43.33 -42.79 4.31
C ASN A 2 41.85 -42.61 3.86
N LYS A 3 41.04 -43.68 3.91
CA LYS A 3 39.61 -43.62 3.53
C LYS A 3 38.78 -42.68 4.42
N LEU A 4 39.06 -42.66 5.72
CA LEU A 4 38.34 -41.80 6.66
C LEU A 4 38.65 -40.32 6.42
N ASN A 5 39.92 -40.00 6.16
CA ASN A 5 40.32 -38.63 5.84
C ASN A 5 39.68 -38.13 4.54
N VAL A 6 39.58 -38.99 3.51
CA VAL A 6 38.89 -38.63 2.26
C VAL A 6 37.40 -38.38 2.50
N ILE A 7 36.74 -39.20 3.31
CA ILE A 7 35.33 -38.98 3.69
C ILE A 7 35.17 -37.66 4.44
N LEU A 8 36.03 -37.37 5.41
CA LEU A 8 36.00 -36.12 6.17
C LEU A 8 36.21 -34.90 5.26
N LEU A 9 37.13 -34.99 4.31
CA LEU A 9 37.39 -33.94 3.32
C LEU A 9 36.15 -33.66 2.46
N VAL A 10 35.50 -34.72 1.96
CA VAL A 10 34.28 -34.58 1.15
C VAL A 10 33.15 -33.95 1.97
N VAL A 11 32.95 -34.39 3.21
CA VAL A 11 31.94 -33.80 4.11
C VAL A 11 32.22 -32.32 4.38
N ALA A 12 33.49 -31.95 4.61
CA ALA A 12 33.87 -30.56 4.83
C ALA A 12 33.62 -29.69 3.59
N LEU A 13 33.94 -30.19 2.39
CA LEU A 13 33.68 -29.49 1.14
C LEU A 13 32.18 -29.31 0.89
N LEU A 14 31.40 -30.38 1.10
CA LEU A 14 29.94 -30.33 0.97
C LEU A 14 29.31 -29.35 1.97
N SER A 15 29.81 -29.30 3.21
CA SER A 15 29.37 -28.34 4.22
C SER A 15 29.64 -26.89 3.77
N GLY A 16 30.83 -26.61 3.27
CA GLY A 16 31.18 -25.28 2.75
C GLY A 16 30.29 -24.85 1.58
N LEU A 17 30.06 -25.74 0.62
CA LEU A 17 29.17 -25.50 -0.52
C LEU A 17 27.71 -25.26 -0.06
N ALA A 18 27.21 -26.08 0.87
CA ALA A 18 25.85 -25.95 1.39
C ALA A 18 25.63 -24.57 2.05
N VAL A 19 26.57 -24.11 2.88
CA VAL A 19 26.49 -22.79 3.54
C VAL A 19 26.39 -21.66 2.53
N VAL A 20 27.21 -21.67 1.47
CA VAL A 20 27.18 -20.63 0.43
C VAL A 20 25.82 -20.61 -0.29
N THR A 21 25.26 -21.78 -0.60
CA THR A 21 23.95 -21.86 -1.27
C THR A 21 22.80 -21.38 -0.38
N VAL A 22 22.82 -21.71 0.92
CA VAL A 22 21.82 -21.24 1.88
C VAL A 22 21.95 -19.74 2.09
N GLN A 23 23.16 -19.20 2.11
CA GLN A 23 23.38 -17.77 2.27
C GLN A 23 22.92 -16.96 1.05
N ASP A 24 23.13 -17.47 -0.16
CA ASP A 24 22.60 -16.86 -1.38
C ASP A 24 21.06 -16.86 -1.38
N GLN A 25 20.43 -18.00 -1.06
CA GLN A 25 18.97 -18.09 -0.94
C GLN A 25 18.42 -17.16 0.13
N SER A 26 19.04 -17.10 1.32
CA SER A 26 18.66 -16.21 2.40
C SER A 26 18.66 -14.73 1.94
N ARG A 27 19.69 -14.33 1.18
CA ARG A 27 19.76 -12.99 0.59
C ARG A 27 18.61 -12.74 -0.39
N GLN A 28 18.29 -13.70 -1.24
CA GLN A 28 17.19 -13.55 -2.21
C GLN A 28 15.83 -13.42 -1.50
N TYR A 29 15.56 -14.24 -0.49
CA TYR A 29 14.34 -14.13 0.31
C TYR A 29 14.24 -12.77 0.99
N TYR A 30 15.32 -12.28 1.59
CA TYR A 30 15.33 -10.96 2.22
C TYR A 30 15.06 -9.82 1.22
N ILE A 31 15.64 -9.89 0.02
CA ILE A 31 15.37 -8.90 -1.05
C ILE A 31 13.90 -8.95 -1.49
N SER A 32 13.32 -10.15 -1.59
CA SER A 32 11.91 -10.29 -1.97
C SER A 32 10.97 -9.70 -0.91
N LEU A 33 11.29 -9.88 0.37
CA LEU A 33 10.55 -9.32 1.48
C LEU A 33 10.66 -7.79 1.51
N ASP A 34 11.87 -7.24 1.43
CA ASP A 34 12.12 -5.80 1.40
C ASP A 34 11.40 -5.11 0.23
N LYS A 35 11.32 -5.77 -0.94
CA LYS A 35 10.53 -5.27 -2.06
C LYS A 35 9.04 -5.22 -1.74
N ALA A 36 8.48 -6.30 -1.17
CA ALA A 36 7.06 -6.35 -0.82
C ALA A 36 6.69 -5.28 0.21
N GLU A 37 7.51 -5.10 1.25
CA GLU A 37 7.32 -4.08 2.28
C GLU A 37 7.37 -2.66 1.68
N LYS A 38 8.31 -2.40 0.78
CA LYS A 38 8.35 -1.11 0.04
C LYS A 38 7.11 -0.86 -0.79
N HIS A 39 6.59 -1.89 -1.45
CA HIS A 39 5.35 -1.78 -2.22
C HIS A 39 4.14 -1.47 -1.33
N GLU A 40 4.06 -2.08 -0.16
CA GLU A 40 3.00 -1.80 0.81
C GLU A 40 3.03 -0.34 1.27
N VAL A 41 4.20 0.16 1.68
CA VAL A 41 4.38 1.56 2.10
C VAL A 41 4.00 2.53 0.98
N GLN A 42 4.42 2.25 -0.26
CA GLN A 42 4.10 3.11 -1.39
C GLN A 42 2.59 3.14 -1.66
N LEU A 43 1.92 1.99 -1.60
CA LEU A 43 0.48 1.90 -1.81
C LEU A 43 -0.31 2.63 -0.72
N GLU A 44 0.14 2.56 0.53
CA GLU A 44 -0.47 3.29 1.65
C GLU A 44 -0.38 4.81 1.45
N GLN A 45 0.77 5.32 0.99
CA GLN A 45 0.97 6.73 0.69
C GLN A 45 0.05 7.21 -0.44
N ASP A 46 -0.04 6.44 -1.53
CA ASP A 46 -0.91 6.75 -2.65
C ASP A 46 -2.38 6.75 -2.22
N TYR A 47 -2.78 5.79 -1.39
CA TYR A 47 -4.12 5.72 -0.84
C TYR A 47 -4.45 6.90 0.09
N ALA A 48 -3.49 7.33 0.93
CA ALA A 48 -3.63 8.51 1.76
C ALA A 48 -3.82 9.77 0.92
N ARG A 49 -3.06 9.94 -0.17
CA ARG A 49 -3.24 11.04 -1.13
C ARG A 49 -4.63 11.00 -1.76
N LEU A 50 -5.07 9.83 -2.23
CA LEU A 50 -6.39 9.68 -2.85
C LEU A 50 -7.52 10.01 -1.87
N LYS A 51 -7.40 9.62 -0.60
CA LYS A 51 -8.36 10.01 0.46
C LYS A 51 -8.45 11.52 0.64
N LEU A 52 -7.31 12.22 0.62
CA LEU A 52 -7.30 13.68 0.71
C LEU A 52 -7.96 14.33 -0.51
N GLU A 53 -7.74 13.79 -1.71
CA GLU A 53 -8.43 14.23 -2.92
C GLU A 53 -9.93 13.98 -2.85
N GLN A 54 -10.36 12.82 -2.36
CA GLN A 54 -11.77 12.50 -2.14
C GLN A 54 -12.40 13.45 -1.12
N ALA A 55 -11.70 13.77 -0.03
CA ALA A 55 -12.16 14.74 0.97
C ALA A 55 -12.27 16.15 0.35
N LYS A 56 -11.34 16.54 -0.53
CA LYS A 56 -11.40 17.80 -1.26
C LYS A 56 -12.60 17.87 -2.22
N LEU A 57 -12.93 16.78 -2.89
CA LEU A 57 -14.11 16.68 -3.77
C LEU A 57 -15.42 16.65 -2.97
N SER A 58 -15.42 16.01 -1.81
CA SER A 58 -16.59 15.93 -0.91
C SER A 58 -16.79 17.22 -0.10
N ASN A 59 -15.80 18.10 -0.08
CA ASN A 59 -15.91 19.41 0.55
C ASN A 59 -16.89 20.28 -0.24
N HIS A 60 -18.13 20.25 0.24
CA HIS A 60 -19.29 21.05 -0.13
C HIS A 60 -19.01 22.56 -0.24
N THR A 61 -17.85 23.03 0.21
CA THR A 61 -17.30 24.36 0.00
C THR A 61 -17.18 24.74 -1.47
N LEU A 62 -16.78 23.82 -2.37
CA LEU A 62 -16.73 24.14 -3.81
C LEU A 62 -18.13 24.39 -4.39
N ILE A 63 -19.12 23.61 -3.95
CA ILE A 63 -20.51 23.77 -4.37
C ILE A 63 -21.07 25.08 -3.80
N LYS A 64 -20.78 25.39 -2.53
CA LYS A 64 -21.18 26.66 -1.89
C LYS A 64 -20.54 27.88 -2.55
N GLU A 65 -19.26 27.82 -2.91
CA GLU A 65 -18.58 28.92 -3.58
C GLU A 65 -19.11 29.13 -5.01
N ALA A 66 -19.41 28.05 -5.74
CA ALA A 66 -20.08 28.14 -7.03
C ALA A 66 -21.50 28.72 -6.91
N ALA A 67 -22.24 28.33 -5.86
CA ALA A 67 -23.58 28.85 -5.57
C ALA A 67 -23.57 30.35 -5.24
N GLU A 68 -22.63 30.79 -4.40
CA GLU A 68 -22.38 32.21 -4.10
C GLU A 68 -22.07 33.02 -5.36
N ARG A 69 -21.16 32.53 -6.24
CA ARG A 69 -20.84 33.20 -7.51
C ARG A 69 -22.05 33.32 -8.44
N GLN A 70 -22.94 32.32 -8.45
CA GLN A 70 -24.18 32.35 -9.22
C GLN A 70 -25.34 33.07 -8.50
N ARG A 71 -25.09 33.65 -7.31
CA ARG A 71 -26.10 34.30 -6.46
C ARG A 71 -27.29 33.39 -6.14
N LEU A 72 -27.06 32.08 -6.06
CA LEU A 72 -28.07 31.10 -5.68
C LEU A 72 -28.32 31.21 -4.17
N GLN A 73 -29.59 31.30 -3.79
CA GLN A 73 -30.00 31.35 -2.38
C GLN A 73 -30.57 29.99 -1.96
N PRO A 74 -30.29 29.51 -0.74
CA PRO A 74 -30.93 28.31 -0.23
C PRO A 74 -32.45 28.53 -0.13
N PRO A 75 -33.27 27.52 -0.48
CA PRO A 75 -34.72 27.66 -0.49
C PRO A 75 -35.24 28.01 0.91
N SER A 76 -36.09 29.04 0.98
CA SER A 76 -36.74 29.45 2.21
C SER A 76 -37.91 28.51 2.55
N ALA A 77 -38.33 28.48 3.81
CA ALA A 77 -39.52 27.77 4.25
C ALA A 77 -40.81 28.25 3.52
N SER A 78 -40.80 29.47 2.99
CA SER A 78 -41.86 30.02 2.12
C SER A 78 -41.94 29.35 0.74
N ASP A 79 -40.84 28.77 0.27
CA ASP A 79 -40.69 28.22 -1.09
C ASP A 79 -40.80 26.69 -1.10
N THR A 80 -40.91 26.08 0.08
CA THR A 80 -40.99 24.62 0.26
C THR A 80 -42.44 24.22 0.51
N ARG A 81 -43.05 23.52 -0.45
CA ARG A 81 -44.41 22.96 -0.29
C ARG A 81 -44.31 21.46 -0.02
N MET A 82 -44.81 21.02 1.12
CA MET A 82 -44.88 19.60 1.45
C MET A 82 -46.04 18.98 0.68
N ILE A 83 -45.73 17.99 -0.15
CA ILE A 83 -46.72 17.22 -0.91
C ILE A 83 -46.85 15.85 -0.23
N GLU A 84 -48.00 15.58 0.40
CA GLU A 84 -48.33 14.22 0.85
C GLU A 84 -48.62 13.37 -0.39
N MET A 85 -47.79 12.36 -0.62
CA MET A 85 -48.09 11.33 -1.60
C MET A 85 -49.17 10.41 -1.02
N LYS A 86 -50.31 10.33 -1.72
CA LYS A 86 -51.46 9.48 -1.39
C LYS A 86 -51.27 8.05 -1.86
#